data_AF-A0A8J5K9Q1-F1
#
_entry.id   AF-A0A8J5K9Q1-F1
#
_cell.length_a   1.000
_cell.length_b   1.000
_cell.length_c   1.000
_cell.angle_alpha   90.00
_cell.angle_beta   90.00
_cell.angle_gamma   90.00
#
_symmetry.space_group_name_H-M   'P 1'
#
loop_
_entity.id
_entity.type
_entity.pdbx_description
1 polymer ?
#
loop_
_entity_poly.entity_id
_entity_poly.type
_entity_poly.pdbx_seq_one_letter_code
_entity_poly.pdbx_strand_id
1 'polypeptide(L)'
;MAEASDGSIYFSDASSTFEFHDWFLDFLQATPTGRLLKYDPETKATSVVLDGLSFANGVALSAQQDFVVVSESSKFRCLKHWLKGDNKGQTEIFIDNLPGSPDNIKLAPDGSFWIAILPPTPKGFNWIHASPTAKKVIAAFPTLLKAAKAMSLKGGAMVVNVGSDGKMRRMLDDSEGKVMKFVTSVLEFDDHLYLGSLVNDFVGKIRLK
;
A
#
# COMPACT_ATOMS: atom_id res chain seq x y z
N MET A 1 4.89 4.54 6.91
CA MET A 1 4.82 5.40 8.11
C MET A 1 4.67 6.87 7.72
N ALA A 2 4.08 7.66 8.62
CA ALA A 2 3.93 9.10 8.54
C ALA A 2 4.15 9.73 9.92
N GLU A 3 4.82 10.87 9.96
CA GLU A 3 5.06 11.66 11.18
C GLU A 3 4.10 12.84 11.20
N ALA A 4 3.46 13.07 12.34
CA ALA A 4 2.61 14.23 12.59
C ALA A 4 3.43 15.39 13.17
N SER A 5 2.91 16.61 13.03
CA SER A 5 3.51 17.84 13.57
C SER A 5 3.75 17.85 15.07
N ASP A 6 3.04 17.00 15.84
CA ASP A 6 3.22 16.84 17.29
C ASP A 6 4.27 15.76 17.63
N GLY A 7 4.97 15.21 16.63
CA GLY A 7 5.94 14.13 16.77
C GLY A 7 5.32 12.73 16.86
N SER A 8 3.99 12.60 16.86
CA SER A 8 3.34 11.30 16.80
C SER A 8 3.67 10.59 15.50
N ILE A 9 3.89 9.27 15.56
CA ILE A 9 4.21 8.45 14.38
C ILE A 9 3.06 7.51 14.10
N TYR A 10 2.51 7.57 12.89
CA TYR A 10 1.54 6.61 12.37
C TYR A 10 2.24 5.60 11.47
N PHE A 11 2.05 4.32 11.75
CA PHE A 11 2.69 3.26 10.98
C PHE A 11 1.79 2.04 10.90
N SER A 12 2.00 1.26 9.86
CA SER A 12 1.26 0.04 9.60
C SER A 12 2.05 -1.16 10.07
N ASP A 13 1.30 -2.18 10.47
CA ASP A 13 1.78 -3.55 10.62
C ASP A 13 0.98 -4.39 9.62
N ALA A 14 1.65 -4.95 8.61
CA ALA A 14 0.97 -5.65 7.54
C ALA A 14 0.21 -6.89 8.03
N SER A 15 0.79 -7.60 9.01
CA SER A 15 0.26 -8.86 9.51
C SER A 15 0.70 -9.09 10.96
N SER A 16 -0.26 -9.31 11.84
CA SER A 16 0.02 -9.80 13.19
C SER A 16 0.33 -11.31 13.25
N THR A 17 0.29 -12.02 12.12
CA THR A 17 0.46 -13.48 12.04
C THR A 17 1.70 -13.94 11.28
N PHE A 18 2.21 -13.14 10.34
CA PHE A 18 3.40 -13.49 9.54
C PHE A 18 4.50 -12.45 9.71
N GLU A 19 5.73 -12.93 9.79
CA GLU A 19 6.90 -12.08 9.68
C GLU A 19 7.17 -11.68 8.24
N PHE A 20 8.05 -10.69 8.05
CA PHE A 20 8.38 -10.17 6.72
C PHE A 20 8.90 -11.25 5.75
N HIS A 21 9.65 -12.25 6.21
CA HIS A 21 10.14 -13.33 5.32
C HIS A 21 8.99 -14.07 4.61
N ASP A 22 7.86 -14.19 5.31
CA ASP A 22 6.65 -14.91 4.92
C ASP A 22 5.55 -13.98 4.38
N TRP A 23 5.87 -12.73 4.04
CA TRP A 23 4.91 -11.74 3.54
C TRP A 23 4.01 -12.26 2.41
N PHE A 24 4.56 -13.12 1.54
CA PHE A 24 3.81 -13.65 0.40
C PHE A 24 2.74 -14.65 0.83
N LEU A 25 2.94 -15.36 1.95
CA LEU A 25 1.92 -16.23 2.53
C LEU A 25 0.77 -15.40 3.11
N ASP A 26 1.06 -14.30 3.81
CA ASP A 26 0.05 -13.37 4.29
C ASP A 26 -0.79 -12.78 3.14
N PHE A 27 -0.09 -12.30 2.11
CA PHE A 27 -0.72 -11.78 0.90
C PHE A 27 -1.58 -12.84 0.20
N LEU A 28 -1.10 -14.08 0.10
CA LEU A 28 -1.84 -15.20 -0.49
C LEU A 28 -3.07 -15.57 0.34
N GLN A 29 -2.93 -15.63 1.67
CA GLN A 29 -4.02 -15.97 2.58
C GLN A 29 -5.11 -14.89 2.57
N ALA A 30 -4.74 -13.62 2.40
CA ALA A 30 -5.63 -12.48 2.33
C ALA A 30 -6.60 -12.40 3.53
N THR A 31 -6.09 -12.73 4.73
CA THR A 31 -6.84 -12.62 5.98
C THR A 31 -6.58 -11.23 6.59
N PRO A 32 -7.60 -10.55 7.15
CA PRO A 32 -7.43 -9.21 7.72
C PRO A 32 -6.77 -9.26 9.10
N THR A 33 -5.44 -9.37 9.15
CA THR A 33 -4.64 -9.41 10.41
C THR A 33 -3.75 -8.17 10.59
N GLY A 34 -3.78 -7.24 9.63
CA GLY A 34 -2.99 -6.01 9.64
C GLY A 34 -3.60 -4.91 10.50
N ARG A 35 -2.77 -3.95 10.89
CA ARG A 35 -3.11 -2.87 11.83
C ARG A 35 -2.54 -1.53 11.38
N LEU A 36 -3.26 -0.46 11.73
CA LEU A 36 -2.71 0.90 11.77
C LEU A 36 -2.43 1.24 13.24
N LEU A 37 -1.20 1.63 13.52
CA LEU A 37 -0.69 1.92 14.85
C LEU A 37 -0.29 3.39 14.96
N LYS A 38 -0.38 3.94 16.17
CA LYS A 38 0.15 5.25 16.55
C LYS A 38 1.16 5.07 17.66
N TYR A 39 2.36 5.61 17.49
CA TYR A 39 3.32 5.84 18.56
C TYR A 39 3.24 7.29 19.03
N ASP A 40 3.20 7.46 20.34
CA ASP A 40 3.18 8.76 21.01
C ASP A 40 4.53 8.97 21.73
N PRO A 41 5.33 9.97 21.32
CA PRO A 41 6.68 10.16 21.85
C PRO A 41 6.70 10.70 23.29
N GLU A 42 5.66 11.39 23.74
CA GLU A 42 5.58 11.94 25.10
C GLU A 42 5.34 10.81 26.11
N THR A 43 4.38 9.94 25.82
CA THR A 43 4.02 8.80 26.68
C THR A 43 4.85 7.55 26.41
N LYS A 44 5.56 7.51 25.28
CA LYS A 44 6.28 6.34 24.74
C LYS A 44 5.39 5.12 24.50
N ALA A 45 4.09 5.34 24.39
CA ALA A 45 3.10 4.28 24.19
C ALA A 45 2.81 4.07 22.71
N THR A 46 2.49 2.83 22.34
CA THR A 46 1.92 2.49 21.04
C THR A 46 0.47 2.06 21.22
N SER A 47 -0.44 2.61 20.43
CA SER A 47 -1.86 2.24 20.42
C SER A 47 -2.32 1.81 19.03
N VAL A 48 -3.36 0.99 18.99
CA VAL A 48 -4.02 0.57 17.75
C VAL A 48 -5.04 1.64 17.36
N VAL A 49 -4.88 2.19 16.15
CA VAL A 49 -5.83 3.14 15.54
C VAL A 49 -6.90 2.38 14.75
N LEU A 50 -6.47 1.41 13.93
CA LEU A 50 -7.35 0.49 13.22
C LEU A 50 -6.79 -0.93 13.30
N ASP A 51 -7.70 -1.90 13.37
CA ASP A 51 -7.40 -3.33 13.36
C ASP A 51 -8.20 -4.02 12.24
N GLY A 52 -7.80 -5.24 11.88
CA GLY A 52 -8.48 -6.01 10.85
C GLY A 52 -8.31 -5.47 9.44
N LEU A 53 -7.13 -4.90 9.14
CA LEU A 53 -6.78 -4.43 7.80
C LEU A 53 -6.21 -5.57 6.96
N SER A 54 -6.54 -5.60 5.68
CA SER A 54 -6.07 -6.64 4.74
C SER A 54 -4.74 -6.24 4.12
N PHE A 55 -3.63 -6.73 4.70
CA PHE A 55 -2.26 -6.35 4.35
C PHE A 55 -2.07 -4.82 4.44
N ALA A 56 -2.00 -4.30 5.66
CA ALA A 56 -1.83 -2.86 5.89
C ALA A 56 -0.45 -2.40 5.40
N ASN A 57 -0.42 -1.43 4.49
CA ASN A 57 0.81 -1.05 3.80
C ASN A 57 1.11 0.45 3.92
N GLY A 58 0.91 1.25 2.88
CA GLY A 58 1.18 2.68 2.94
C GLY A 58 0.38 3.41 4.02
N VAL A 59 1.00 4.41 4.64
CA VAL A 59 0.37 5.32 5.62
C VAL A 59 0.77 6.75 5.30
N ALA A 60 -0.21 7.64 5.17
CA ALA A 60 0.01 9.07 4.94
C ALA A 60 -1.00 9.91 5.73
N LEU A 61 -0.55 11.03 6.28
CA LEU A 61 -1.43 12.04 6.87
C LEU A 61 -1.90 13.02 5.79
N SER A 62 -3.10 13.58 5.97
CA SER A 62 -3.51 14.74 5.21
C SER A 62 -2.66 15.96 5.54
N ALA A 63 -2.64 16.96 4.65
CA ALA A 63 -1.91 18.20 4.87
C ALA A 63 -2.32 18.93 6.16
N GLN A 64 -3.60 18.84 6.54
CA GLN A 64 -4.14 19.45 7.77
C GLN A 64 -4.05 18.51 8.99
N GLN A 65 -3.58 17.28 8.80
CA GLN A 65 -3.56 16.21 9.80
C GLN A 65 -4.92 16.02 10.49
N ASP A 66 -6.00 16.21 9.74
CA ASP A 66 -7.37 15.96 10.15
C ASP A 66 -7.79 14.52 9.88
N PHE A 67 -7.10 13.81 8.99
CA PHE A 67 -7.24 12.37 8.77
C PHE A 67 -5.91 11.69 8.41
N VAL A 68 -5.89 10.37 8.57
CA VAL A 68 -4.82 9.48 8.10
C VAL A 68 -5.39 8.51 7.06
N VAL A 69 -4.62 8.24 6.02
CA VAL A 69 -4.93 7.25 4.99
C VAL A 69 -4.04 6.03 5.19
N VAL A 70 -4.63 4.84 5.10
CA VAL A 70 -3.92 3.55 5.12
C VAL A 70 -4.32 2.69 3.92
N SER A 71 -3.34 2.06 3.28
CA SER A 71 -3.57 1.14 2.15
C SER A 71 -3.88 -0.27 2.63
N GLU A 72 -4.91 -0.89 2.05
CA GLU A 72 -5.19 -2.33 2.18
C GLU A 72 -4.80 -3.04 0.86
N SER A 73 -3.57 -3.53 0.78
CA SER A 73 -3.00 -4.06 -0.47
C SER A 73 -3.82 -5.22 -1.06
N SER A 74 -4.31 -6.11 -0.20
CA SER A 74 -5.10 -7.29 -0.61
C SER A 74 -6.55 -6.98 -0.98
N LYS A 75 -7.01 -5.75 -0.72
CA LYS A 75 -8.37 -5.28 -1.07
C LYS A 75 -8.39 -4.22 -2.17
N PHE A 76 -7.24 -3.88 -2.75
CA PHE A 76 -7.17 -2.93 -3.88
C PHE A 76 -7.78 -1.55 -3.55
N ARG A 77 -7.61 -1.10 -2.30
CA ARG A 77 -8.23 0.12 -1.78
C ARG A 77 -7.39 0.81 -0.72
N CYS A 78 -7.74 2.06 -0.40
CA CYS A 78 -7.25 2.77 0.77
C CYS A 78 -8.41 3.22 1.64
N LEU A 79 -8.20 3.23 2.96
CA LEU A 79 -9.14 3.73 3.96
C LEU A 79 -8.68 5.08 4.49
N LYS A 80 -9.64 5.96 4.79
CA LYS A 80 -9.43 7.22 5.49
C LYS A 80 -9.99 7.11 6.89
N HIS A 81 -9.19 7.46 7.90
CA HIS A 81 -9.60 7.54 9.29
C HIS A 81 -9.46 8.96 9.82
N TRP A 82 -10.56 9.51 10.32
CA TRP A 82 -10.63 10.89 10.81
C TRP A 82 -9.97 11.02 12.18
N LEU A 83 -8.99 11.92 12.30
CA LEU A 83 -8.24 12.20 13.53
C LEU A 83 -8.82 13.40 14.30
N LYS A 84 -9.52 14.30 13.59
CA LYS A 84 -10.07 15.57 14.12
C LYS A 84 -11.47 15.83 13.56
N GLY A 85 -12.12 16.89 14.08
CA GLY A 85 -13.44 17.34 13.64
C GLY A 85 -14.58 16.44 14.12
N ASP A 86 -15.78 16.71 13.63
CA ASP A 86 -17.02 16.03 14.03
C ASP A 86 -17.02 14.53 13.66
N ASN A 87 -16.23 14.16 12.66
CA ASN A 87 -16.06 12.77 12.22
C ASN A 87 -14.95 12.02 12.96
N LYS A 88 -14.28 12.61 13.96
CA LYS A 88 -13.16 12.00 14.66
C LYS A 88 -13.48 10.56 15.10
N GLY A 89 -12.59 9.63 14.77
CA GLY A 89 -12.72 8.20 15.06
C GLY A 89 -13.51 7.41 14.02
N GLN A 90 -14.16 8.07 13.05
CA GLN A 90 -14.84 7.40 11.94
C GLN A 90 -13.85 7.00 10.85
N THR A 91 -14.16 5.89 10.17
CA THR A 91 -13.38 5.37 9.05
C THR A 91 -14.27 5.20 7.84
N GLU A 92 -13.79 5.63 6.68
CA GLU A 92 -14.47 5.46 5.40
C GLU A 92 -13.51 5.03 4.30
N ILE A 93 -14.06 4.60 3.17
CA ILE A 93 -13.27 4.28 1.98
C ILE A 93 -12.73 5.60 1.44
N PHE A 94 -11.40 5.70 1.31
CA PHE A 94 -10.76 6.84 0.67
C PHE A 94 -10.85 6.71 -0.85
N ILE A 95 -10.42 5.56 -1.36
CA ILE A 95 -10.52 5.18 -2.76
C ILE A 95 -10.60 3.65 -2.83
N ASP A 96 -11.42 3.12 -3.74
CA ASP A 96 -11.60 1.69 -3.97
C ASP A 96 -11.37 1.34 -5.45
N ASN A 97 -11.35 0.06 -5.77
CA ASN A 97 -11.20 -0.47 -7.12
C ASN A 97 -9.96 0.07 -7.84
N LEU A 98 -8.84 0.15 -7.11
CA LEU A 98 -7.55 0.51 -7.68
C LEU A 98 -7.13 -0.53 -8.74
N PRO A 99 -6.36 -0.11 -9.77
CA PRO A 99 -5.97 -0.99 -10.87
C PRO A 99 -5.01 -2.12 -10.44
N GLY A 100 -4.51 -2.08 -9.21
CA GLY A 100 -3.61 -3.05 -8.61
C GLY A 100 -3.51 -2.84 -7.10
N SER A 101 -2.66 -3.63 -6.43
CA SER A 101 -2.51 -3.58 -4.97
C SER A 101 -1.75 -2.31 -4.56
N PRO A 102 -2.34 -1.43 -3.73
CA PRO A 102 -1.64 -0.27 -3.23
C PRO A 102 -0.53 -0.65 -2.24
N ASP A 103 0.63 -0.01 -2.36
CA ASP A 103 1.78 -0.15 -1.45
C ASP A 103 1.96 1.17 -0.69
N ASN A 104 3.13 1.80 -0.73
CA ASN A 104 3.34 3.09 -0.07
C ASN A 104 2.51 4.22 -0.69
N ILE A 105 1.92 5.03 0.19
CA ILE A 105 1.24 6.28 -0.10
C ILE A 105 2.05 7.46 0.47
N LYS A 106 2.11 8.57 -0.27
CA LYS A 106 2.75 9.83 0.15
C LYS A 106 1.90 11.04 -0.21
N LEU A 107 1.82 11.99 0.71
CA LEU A 107 1.22 13.29 0.48
C LEU A 107 2.07 14.07 -0.54
N ALA A 108 1.42 14.66 -1.53
CA ALA A 108 2.01 15.55 -2.51
C ALA A 108 1.91 17.02 -2.05
N PRO A 109 2.75 17.94 -2.59
CA PRO A 109 2.72 19.35 -2.22
C PRO A 109 1.37 20.05 -2.42
N ASP A 110 0.57 19.62 -3.38
CA ASP A 110 -0.76 20.17 -3.67
C ASP A 110 -1.89 19.61 -2.76
N GLY A 111 -1.54 18.75 -1.79
CA GLY A 111 -2.48 18.10 -0.89
C GLY A 111 -3.15 16.84 -1.47
N SER A 112 -2.79 16.43 -2.68
CA SER A 112 -3.13 15.10 -3.22
C SER A 112 -2.20 14.01 -2.67
N PHE A 113 -2.42 12.77 -3.08
CA PHE A 113 -1.67 11.62 -2.61
C PHE A 113 -1.17 10.80 -3.79
N TRP A 114 0.14 10.52 -3.81
CA TRP A 114 0.72 9.53 -4.70
C TRP A 114 0.73 8.16 -4.03
N ILE A 115 0.30 7.15 -4.78
CA ILE A 115 0.22 5.76 -4.31
C ILE A 115 0.97 4.88 -5.31
N ALA A 116 1.93 4.10 -4.81
CA ALA A 116 2.55 3.05 -5.60
C ALA A 116 1.58 1.88 -5.75
N ILE A 117 1.44 1.38 -6.97
CA ILE A 117 0.52 0.30 -7.31
C ILE A 117 1.30 -0.88 -7.87
N LEU A 118 1.23 -2.01 -7.17
CA LEU A 118 1.69 -3.28 -7.71
C LEU A 118 0.61 -3.78 -8.68
N PRO A 119 0.95 -4.00 -9.95
CA PRO A 119 -0.04 -4.47 -10.91
C PRO A 119 -0.57 -5.85 -10.49
N PRO A 120 -1.81 -6.16 -10.89
CA PRO A 120 -2.46 -7.39 -10.51
C PRO A 120 -1.69 -8.60 -11.06
N THR A 121 -1.97 -9.75 -10.46
CA THR A 121 -1.34 -11.01 -10.84
C THR A 121 -1.50 -11.24 -12.35
N PRO A 122 -0.48 -11.74 -13.07
CA PRO A 122 -0.55 -11.91 -14.52
C PRO A 122 -1.83 -12.63 -15.00
N LYS A 123 -2.33 -12.24 -16.18
CA LYS A 123 -3.51 -12.85 -16.80
C LYS A 123 -3.34 -14.39 -16.81
N GLY A 124 -4.35 -15.10 -16.30
CA GLY A 124 -4.33 -16.56 -16.15
C GLY A 124 -4.04 -17.07 -14.74
N PHE A 125 -3.74 -16.20 -13.77
CA PHE A 125 -3.51 -16.59 -12.37
C PHE A 125 -4.66 -16.22 -11.41
N ASN A 126 -5.74 -15.62 -11.93
CA ASN A 126 -6.92 -15.22 -11.14
C ASN A 126 -7.57 -16.40 -10.39
N TRP A 127 -7.41 -17.63 -10.89
CA TRP A 127 -7.95 -18.84 -10.25
C TRP A 127 -7.36 -19.10 -8.85
N ILE A 128 -6.13 -18.64 -8.58
CA ILE A 128 -5.50 -18.76 -7.26
C ILE A 128 -6.30 -17.97 -6.23
N HIS A 129 -6.67 -16.74 -6.59
CA HIS A 129 -7.43 -15.88 -5.69
C HIS A 129 -8.90 -16.34 -5.56
N ALA A 130 -9.43 -17.00 -6.58
CA ALA A 130 -10.79 -17.53 -6.60
C ALA A 130 -10.98 -18.85 -5.83
N SER A 131 -9.90 -19.54 -5.43
CA SER A 131 -9.98 -20.87 -4.80
C SER A 131 -9.17 -20.95 -3.51
N PRO A 132 -9.83 -21.04 -2.33
CA PRO A 132 -9.15 -21.28 -1.06
C PRO A 132 -8.31 -22.57 -1.06
N THR A 133 -8.76 -23.61 -1.76
CA THR A 133 -8.03 -24.87 -1.88
C THR A 133 -6.75 -24.71 -2.69
N ALA A 134 -6.80 -23.94 -3.79
CA ALA A 134 -5.60 -23.62 -4.58
C ALA A 134 -4.54 -22.90 -3.73
N LYS A 135 -4.96 -21.91 -2.93
CA LYS A 135 -4.08 -21.20 -1.99
C LYS A 135 -3.40 -22.15 -1.01
N LYS A 136 -4.15 -23.09 -0.42
CA LYS A 136 -3.61 -24.09 0.51
C LYS A 136 -2.57 -25.00 -0.16
N VAL A 137 -2.85 -25.46 -1.38
CA VAL A 137 -1.89 -26.27 -2.15
C VAL A 137 -0.62 -25.48 -2.41
N ILE A 138 -0.73 -24.25 -2.93
CA ILE A 138 0.44 -23.40 -3.20
C ILE A 138 1.25 -23.13 -1.94
N ALA A 139 0.57 -22.83 -0.83
CA ALA A 139 1.21 -22.59 0.46
C ALA A 139 1.93 -23.84 1.01
N ALA A 140 1.39 -25.04 0.77
CA ALA A 140 1.96 -26.30 1.29
C ALA A 140 3.18 -26.79 0.51
N PHE A 141 3.37 -26.38 -0.75
CA PHE A 141 4.48 -26.85 -1.59
C PHE A 141 5.49 -25.73 -1.84
N PRO A 142 6.72 -25.78 -1.26
CA PRO A 142 7.70 -24.71 -1.34
C PRO A 142 8.10 -24.30 -2.77
N THR A 143 8.13 -25.25 -3.70
CA THR A 143 8.43 -24.97 -5.11
C THR A 143 7.33 -24.16 -5.79
N LEU A 144 6.05 -24.48 -5.51
CA LEU A 144 4.90 -23.73 -6.01
C LEU A 144 4.85 -22.33 -5.38
N LEU A 145 5.10 -22.23 -4.07
CA LEU A 145 5.15 -20.95 -3.36
C LEU A 145 6.24 -20.04 -3.93
N LYS A 146 7.45 -20.56 -4.12
CA LYS A 146 8.57 -19.81 -4.74
C LYS A 146 8.24 -19.37 -6.16
N ALA A 147 7.62 -20.24 -6.96
CA ALA A 147 7.22 -19.91 -8.32
C ALA A 147 6.14 -18.81 -8.35
N ALA A 148 5.12 -18.92 -7.50
CA ALA A 148 4.05 -17.93 -7.38
C ALA A 148 4.59 -16.56 -6.90
N LYS A 149 5.48 -16.56 -5.90
CA LYS A 149 6.17 -15.35 -5.42
C LYS A 149 7.03 -14.73 -6.52
N ALA A 150 7.85 -15.52 -7.21
CA ALA A 150 8.66 -15.02 -8.31
C ALA A 150 7.81 -14.42 -9.45
N MET A 151 6.60 -14.93 -9.67
CA MET A 151 5.67 -14.39 -10.65
C MET A 151 5.03 -13.09 -10.20
N SER A 152 4.67 -12.93 -8.92
CA SER A 152 4.13 -11.67 -8.42
C SER A 152 5.16 -10.54 -8.51
N LEU A 153 6.45 -10.85 -8.34
CA LEU A 153 7.57 -9.90 -8.49
C LEU A 153 7.85 -9.46 -9.93
N LYS A 154 7.29 -10.15 -10.94
CA LYS A 154 7.48 -9.79 -12.37
C LYS A 154 6.52 -8.68 -12.85
N GLY A 155 5.64 -8.20 -11.98
CA GLY A 155 4.72 -7.11 -12.32
C GLY A 155 5.46 -5.86 -12.79
N GLY A 156 4.85 -5.12 -13.72
CA GLY A 156 5.30 -3.79 -14.08
C GLY A 156 5.19 -2.76 -12.94
N ALA A 157 5.30 -1.49 -13.29
CA ALA A 157 5.29 -0.37 -12.35
C ALA A 157 4.13 0.56 -12.63
N MET A 158 3.36 0.90 -11.60
CA MET A 158 2.28 1.87 -11.72
C MET A 158 2.27 2.80 -10.51
N VAL A 159 1.89 4.06 -10.73
CA VAL A 159 1.59 5.01 -9.66
C VAL A 159 0.34 5.78 -10.00
N VAL A 160 -0.49 6.06 -8.98
CA VAL A 160 -1.70 6.87 -9.13
C VAL A 160 -1.63 8.09 -8.23
N ASN A 161 -2.15 9.21 -8.72
CA ASN A 161 -2.40 10.42 -7.95
C ASN A 161 -3.88 10.49 -7.60
N VAL A 162 -4.18 10.67 -6.33
CA VAL A 162 -5.54 10.71 -5.78
C VAL A 162 -5.74 12.01 -5.02
N GLY A 163 -6.78 12.76 -5.33
CA GLY A 163 -7.13 13.98 -4.59
C GLY A 163 -7.51 13.68 -3.15
N SER A 164 -7.49 14.69 -2.29
CA SER A 164 -8.00 14.58 -0.90
C SER A 164 -9.49 14.23 -0.81
N ASP A 165 -10.23 14.36 -1.91
CA ASP A 165 -11.61 13.91 -2.08
C ASP A 165 -11.75 12.43 -2.47
N GLY A 166 -10.64 11.69 -2.54
CA GLY A 166 -10.65 10.26 -2.86
C GLY A 166 -10.73 9.95 -4.35
N LYS A 167 -10.67 10.95 -5.23
CA LYS A 167 -10.79 10.75 -6.69
C LYS A 167 -9.43 10.62 -7.35
N MET A 168 -9.27 9.60 -8.18
CA MET A 168 -8.08 9.45 -9.02
C MET A 168 -8.01 10.61 -10.04
N ARG A 169 -6.88 11.31 -10.06
CA ARG A 169 -6.61 12.44 -10.98
C ARG A 169 -5.68 12.06 -12.12
N ARG A 170 -4.69 11.22 -11.83
CA ARG A 170 -3.65 10.83 -12.78
C ARG A 170 -3.18 9.42 -12.49
N MET A 171 -2.77 8.72 -13.54
CA MET A 171 -2.09 7.42 -13.45
C MET A 171 -0.88 7.44 -14.38
N LEU A 172 0.26 6.95 -13.91
CA LEU A 172 1.43 6.64 -14.73
C LEU A 172 1.60 5.13 -14.74
N ASP A 173 1.74 4.57 -15.93
CA ASP A 173 1.60 3.14 -16.17
C ASP A 173 2.76 2.61 -17.01
N ASP A 174 3.51 1.69 -16.41
CA ASP A 174 4.45 0.77 -17.05
C ASP A 174 4.12 -0.66 -16.58
N SER A 175 2.85 -1.05 -16.64
CA SER A 175 2.30 -2.35 -16.18
C SER A 175 2.92 -3.56 -16.89
N GLU A 176 3.47 -3.37 -18.09
CA GLU A 176 4.26 -4.38 -18.81
C GLU A 176 5.72 -4.48 -18.32
N GLY A 177 6.18 -3.51 -17.51
CA GLY A 177 7.51 -3.49 -16.92
C GLY A 177 8.63 -3.29 -17.93
N LYS A 178 8.42 -2.41 -18.91
CA LYS A 178 9.39 -2.09 -19.97
C LYS A 178 10.60 -1.34 -19.44
N VAL A 179 10.39 -0.45 -18.47
CA VAL A 179 11.43 0.36 -17.84
C VAL A 179 11.58 -0.04 -16.39
N MET A 180 10.50 0.00 -15.60
CA MET A 180 10.52 -0.31 -14.18
C MET A 180 9.61 -1.48 -13.82
N LYS A 181 10.02 -2.27 -12.84
CA LYS A 181 9.22 -3.37 -12.29
C LYS A 181 8.98 -3.16 -10.81
N PHE A 182 7.85 -3.66 -10.33
CA PHE A 182 7.56 -3.81 -8.91
C PHE A 182 7.84 -2.54 -8.08
N VAL A 183 7.30 -1.40 -8.52
CA VAL A 183 7.42 -0.13 -7.80
C VAL A 183 6.59 -0.19 -6.53
N THR A 184 7.24 0.02 -5.39
CA THR A 184 6.64 -0.03 -4.05
C THR A 184 6.59 1.34 -3.39
N SER A 185 7.27 2.35 -3.92
CA SER A 185 7.22 3.70 -3.38
C SER A 185 7.27 4.78 -4.46
N VAL A 186 6.64 5.90 -4.12
CA VAL A 186 6.58 7.10 -4.95
C VAL A 186 6.69 8.32 -4.05
N LEU A 187 7.49 9.30 -4.45
CA LEU A 187 7.64 10.57 -3.77
C LEU A 187 7.68 11.71 -4.79
N GLU A 188 6.84 12.71 -4.59
CA GLU A 188 6.95 13.97 -5.33
C GLU A 188 7.90 14.93 -4.62
N PHE A 189 8.88 15.45 -5.35
CA PHE A 189 9.82 16.43 -4.85
C PHE A 189 10.42 17.23 -6.02
N ASP A 190 10.41 18.57 -5.91
CA ASP A 190 11.02 19.49 -6.89
C ASP A 190 10.58 19.21 -8.34
N ASP A 191 9.27 19.19 -8.60
CA ASP A 191 8.64 18.89 -9.90
C ASP A 191 9.02 17.53 -10.51
N HIS A 192 9.44 16.58 -9.68
CA HIS A 192 9.74 15.22 -10.10
C HIS A 192 9.06 14.18 -9.20
N LEU A 193 8.73 13.04 -9.80
CA LEU A 193 8.44 11.81 -9.07
C LEU A 193 9.69 10.94 -8.99
N TYR A 194 9.97 10.48 -7.79
CA TYR A 194 10.99 9.48 -7.49
C TYR A 194 10.29 8.15 -7.20
N LEU A 195 10.69 7.10 -7.90
CA LEU A 195 10.10 5.77 -7.84
C LEU A 195 11.08 4.76 -7.24
N GLY A 196 10.70 4.11 -6.15
CA GLY A 196 11.47 3.03 -5.53
C GLY A 196 10.90 1.66 -5.90
N SER A 197 11.79 0.68 -6.05
CA SER A 197 11.46 -0.71 -6.38
C SER A 197 12.30 -1.67 -5.52
N LEU A 198 11.75 -2.85 -5.23
CA LEU A 198 12.46 -3.92 -4.52
C LEU A 198 13.30 -4.81 -5.45
N VAL A 199 13.15 -4.67 -6.77
CA VAL A 199 13.77 -5.57 -7.75
C VAL A 199 14.64 -4.86 -8.78
N ASN A 200 14.51 -3.54 -8.91
CA ASN A 200 15.38 -2.75 -9.76
C ASN A 200 16.66 -2.34 -9.00
N ASP A 201 17.77 -2.19 -9.71
CA ASP A 201 19.05 -1.69 -9.21
C ASP A 201 19.22 -0.17 -9.38
N PHE A 202 18.14 0.55 -9.70
CA PHE A 202 18.10 1.99 -9.89
C PHE A 202 16.81 2.61 -9.33
N VAL A 203 16.85 3.93 -9.10
CA VAL A 203 15.69 4.76 -8.73
C VAL A 203 15.10 5.40 -9.99
N GLY A 204 13.79 5.30 -10.18
CA GLY A 204 13.10 5.98 -11.27
C GLY A 204 12.94 7.47 -10.98
N LYS A 205 13.11 8.32 -12.00
CA LYS A 205 12.87 9.76 -11.91
C LYS A 205 12.04 10.22 -13.11
N ILE A 206 10.87 10.80 -12.85
CA ILE A 206 9.95 11.29 -13.88
C ILE A 206 9.67 12.78 -13.63
N ARG A 207 9.75 13.62 -14.66
CA ARG A 207 9.41 15.04 -14.53
C ARG A 207 7.89 15.24 -14.63
N LEU A 208 7.33 15.95 -13.66
CA LEU A 208 5.93 16.40 -13.66
C LEU A 208 5.88 17.73 -14.42
N LYS A 209 5.69 17.66 -15.73
CA LYS A 209 5.35 18.84 -16.54
C LYS A 209 3.86 19.11 -16.46
#